data_AF-A0A9D0X776-F1
#
_entry.id   AF-A0A9D0X776-F1
#
_cell.length_a   1.000
_cell.length_b   1.000
_cell.length_c   1.000
_cell.angle_alpha   90.00
_cell.angle_beta   90.00
_cell.angle_gamma   90.00
#
_symmetry.space_group_name_H-M   'P 1'
#
loop_
_entity.id
_entity.type
_entity.pdbx_description
1 polymer ?
#
loop_
_entity_poly.entity_id
_entity_poly.type
_entity_poly.pdbx_seq_one_letter_code
_entity_poly.pdbx_strand_id
1 'polypeptide(L)'
;MADSDREHEGSLTGDKPNRKDLRTPRVLVLAAPGSGSGKTLVSLGLIAALRQAGTRVVAAKTGPDYIDTAFLGRAAGTMAVNLDPWSMDRHRLARIATRAASGHDLLLVEGVMGLF
;
A
#
# COMPACT_ATOMS: atom_id res chain seq x y z
N MET A 1 23.76 -52.18 -12.30
CA MET A 1 24.57 -51.73 -11.15
C MET A 1 25.74 -50.94 -11.72
N ALA A 2 25.77 -49.61 -11.76
CA ALA A 2 24.86 -48.57 -11.30
C ALA A 2 24.81 -47.44 -12.35
N ASP A 3 23.76 -46.63 -12.22
CA ASP A 3 23.17 -45.70 -13.17
C ASP A 3 23.98 -44.42 -13.38
N SER A 4 23.80 -43.86 -14.57
CA SER A 4 24.33 -42.58 -15.04
C SER A 4 23.32 -41.47 -14.73
N ASP A 5 23.54 -40.67 -13.69
CA ASP A 5 22.73 -39.46 -13.47
C ASP A 5 23.61 -38.22 -13.31
N ARG A 6 23.64 -37.45 -14.40
CA ARG A 6 23.99 -36.03 -14.43
C ARG A 6 22.82 -35.20 -13.89
N GLU A 7 23.19 -34.09 -13.25
CA GLU A 7 22.45 -32.83 -13.12
C GLU A 7 21.11 -32.85 -12.34
N HIS A 8 21.10 -32.16 -11.19
CA HIS A 8 20.24 -30.99 -10.99
C HIS A 8 20.69 -30.22 -9.74
N GLU A 9 21.67 -29.34 -9.93
CA GLU A 9 21.87 -28.19 -9.05
C GLU A 9 20.67 -27.23 -9.24
N GLY A 10 19.63 -27.45 -8.44
CA GLY A 10 18.52 -26.52 -8.30
C GLY A 10 18.99 -25.27 -7.56
N SER A 11 19.47 -24.30 -8.33
CA SER A 11 19.81 -22.93 -7.93
C SER A 11 18.72 -22.30 -7.04
N LEU A 12 18.93 -22.32 -5.72
CA LEU A 12 18.23 -21.48 -4.75
C LEU A 12 18.78 -20.05 -4.85
N THR A 13 18.71 -19.45 -6.04
CA THR A 13 18.92 -18.01 -6.17
C THR A 13 17.59 -17.34 -5.88
N GLY A 14 17.29 -17.16 -4.60
CA GLY A 14 16.36 -16.12 -4.19
C GLY A 14 16.92 -14.80 -4.72
N ASP A 15 16.23 -14.21 -5.70
CA ASP A 15 16.59 -12.94 -6.28
C ASP A 15 16.78 -11.92 -5.15
N LYS A 16 18.03 -11.50 -4.93
CA LYS A 16 18.31 -10.48 -3.91
C LYS A 16 17.66 -9.19 -4.41
N PRO A 17 16.77 -8.55 -3.64
CA PRO A 17 16.09 -7.35 -4.10
C PRO A 17 17.12 -6.33 -4.57
N ASN A 18 17.00 -5.92 -5.83
CA ASN A 18 17.92 -4.99 -6.47
C ASN A 18 17.92 -3.68 -5.66
N ARG A 19 19.09 -3.10 -5.38
CA ARG A 19 19.20 -1.82 -4.66
C ARG A 19 18.41 -0.67 -5.32
N LYS A 20 18.04 -0.79 -6.60
CA LYS A 20 17.14 0.14 -7.33
C LYS A 20 15.65 0.01 -6.94
N ASP A 21 15.26 -1.08 -6.29
CA ASP A 21 13.91 -1.35 -5.77
C ASP A 21 13.71 -0.88 -4.32
N LEU A 22 14.77 -0.38 -3.66
CA LEU A 22 14.70 0.23 -2.33
C LEU A 22 14.19 1.68 -2.38
N ARG A 23 13.24 1.99 -3.28
CA ARG A 23 12.66 3.32 -3.34
C ARG A 23 11.82 3.51 -2.08
N THR A 24 12.15 4.54 -1.29
CA THR A 24 11.24 5.02 -0.25
C THR A 24 9.92 5.39 -0.94
N PRO A 25 8.81 4.73 -0.60
CA PRO A 25 7.53 5.01 -1.24
C PRO A 25 7.15 6.46 -0.99
N ARG A 26 6.62 7.13 -2.02
CA ARG A 26 6.04 8.46 -1.82
C ARG A 26 4.77 8.32 -0.98
N VAL A 27 4.44 9.35 -0.22
CA VAL A 27 3.21 9.39 0.58
C VAL A 27 2.37 10.58 0.14
N LEU A 28 1.09 10.35 -0.12
CA LEU A 28 0.10 11.39 -0.40
C LEU A 28 -1.05 11.25 0.58
N VAL A 29 -1.40 12.33 1.27
CA VAL A 29 -2.57 12.38 2.15
C VAL A 29 -3.66 13.20 1.48
N LEU A 30 -4.85 12.60 1.31
CA LEU A 30 -6.04 13.26 0.80
C LEU A 30 -7.02 13.54 1.94
N ALA A 31 -7.21 14.81 2.26
CA ALA A 31 -8.11 15.29 3.30
C ALA A 31 -9.09 16.32 2.75
N ALA A 32 -10.20 16.57 3.44
CA ALA A 32 -11.16 17.61 3.09
C ALA A 32 -11.91 18.10 4.33
N PRO A 33 -12.49 19.32 4.33
CA PRO A 33 -13.01 19.98 5.53
C PRO A 33 -14.04 19.19 6.35
N GLY A 34 -14.74 18.21 5.76
CA GLY A 34 -15.68 17.37 6.49
C GLY A 34 -15.99 16.05 5.79
N SER A 35 -16.88 15.29 6.42
CA SER A 35 -17.47 14.09 5.83
C SER A 35 -18.39 14.45 4.65
N GLY A 36 -18.56 13.53 3.70
CA GLY A 36 -19.44 13.75 2.54
C GLY A 36 -18.87 14.66 1.44
N SER A 37 -17.69 15.27 1.59
CA SER A 37 -17.08 16.14 0.57
C SER A 37 -16.53 15.42 -0.67
N GLY A 38 -16.87 14.15 -0.89
CA GLY A 38 -16.41 13.37 -2.05
C GLY A 38 -14.96 12.86 -1.99
N LYS A 39 -14.28 12.94 -0.83
CA LYS A 39 -12.90 12.46 -0.64
C LYS A 39 -12.70 11.02 -1.13
N THR A 40 -13.62 10.14 -0.81
CA THR A 40 -13.55 8.73 -1.19
C THR A 40 -13.67 8.57 -2.69
N LEU A 41 -14.60 9.27 -3.33
CA LEU A 41 -14.73 9.27 -4.79
C LEU A 41 -13.43 9.74 -5.46
N VAL A 42 -12.86 10.85 -4.98
CA VAL A 42 -11.59 11.38 -5.49
C VAL A 42 -10.43 10.41 -5.24
N SER A 43 -10.37 9.79 -4.06
CA SER A 43 -9.33 8.81 -3.71
C SER A 43 -9.41 7.58 -4.62
N LEU A 44 -10.60 7.02 -4.83
CA LEU A 44 -10.82 5.88 -5.71
C LEU A 44 -10.45 6.22 -7.16
N GLY A 45 -10.88 7.38 -7.67
CA GLY A 45 -10.56 7.84 -9.02
C GLY A 45 -9.06 8.06 -9.21
N LEU A 46 -8.39 8.68 -8.24
CA LEU A 46 -6.94 8.91 -8.30
C LEU A 46 -6.15 7.60 -8.27
N ILE A 47 -6.52 6.66 -7.38
CA ILE A 47 -5.90 5.34 -7.31
C ILE A 47 -6.07 4.62 -8.66
N ALA A 48 -7.28 4.59 -9.20
CA ALA A 48 -7.56 3.93 -10.47
C ALA A 48 -6.75 4.54 -11.63
N ALA A 49 -6.70 5.87 -11.72
CA ALA A 49 -5.93 6.57 -12.75
C ALA A 49 -4.41 6.32 -12.63
N LEU A 50 -3.86 6.38 -11.42
CA LEU A 50 -2.44 6.12 -11.19
C LEU A 50 -2.03 4.68 -11.53
N ARG A 51 -2.89 3.71 -11.23
CA ARG A 51 -2.69 2.32 -11.62
C ARG A 51 -2.74 2.13 -13.13
N GLN A 52 -3.69 2.77 -13.81
CA GLN A 52 -3.74 2.77 -15.28
C GLN A 52 -2.46 3.38 -15.89
N ALA A 53 -1.86 4.36 -15.21
CA ALA A 53 -0.56 4.93 -15.57
C ALA A 53 0.65 4.09 -15.15
N GLY A 54 0.46 2.86 -14.64
CA GLY A 54 1.53 1.93 -14.27
C GLY A 54 2.16 2.17 -12.89
N THR A 55 1.59 3.04 -12.06
CA THR A 55 2.08 3.27 -10.69
C THR A 55 1.55 2.18 -9.75
N ARG A 56 2.43 1.54 -8.97
CA ARG A 56 2.01 0.62 -7.90
C ARG A 56 1.55 1.42 -6.69
N VAL A 57 0.25 1.58 -6.55
CA VAL A 57 -0.37 2.31 -5.44
C VAL A 57 -0.87 1.32 -4.40
N VAL A 58 -0.59 1.60 -3.13
CA VAL A 58 -1.28 1.01 -1.98
C VAL A 58 -2.07 2.10 -1.28
N ALA A 59 -3.20 1.74 -0.68
CA ALA A 59 -4.05 2.70 0.01
C ALA A 59 -4.09 2.44 1.51
N ALA A 60 -4.36 3.52 2.26
CA ALA A 60 -4.70 3.46 3.66
C ALA A 60 -5.85 4.42 3.96
N LYS A 61 -6.64 4.10 4.97
CA LYS A 61 -7.65 4.99 5.53
C LYS A 61 -7.22 5.40 6.93
N THR A 62 -7.37 6.67 7.26
CA THR A 62 -7.19 7.09 8.65
C THR A 62 -8.43 6.78 9.47
N GLY A 63 -8.25 6.28 10.69
CA GLY A 63 -9.34 5.93 11.61
C GLY A 63 -9.81 4.46 11.48
N PRO A 64 -10.77 4.04 12.31
CA PRO A 64 -11.20 2.64 12.40
C PRO A 64 -12.30 2.30 11.38
N ASP A 65 -12.06 2.50 10.08
CA ASP A 65 -13.06 2.27 9.03
C ASP A 65 -12.72 1.07 8.12
N TYR A 66 -13.46 -0.02 8.31
CA TYR A 66 -13.28 -1.26 7.54
C TYR A 66 -13.97 -1.25 6.18
N ILE A 67 -14.98 -0.40 5.99
CA ILE A 67 -15.73 -0.31 4.73
C ILE A 67 -14.91 0.49 3.72
N ASP A 68 -14.36 1.63 4.17
CA ASP A 68 -13.54 2.49 3.32
C ASP A 68 -12.28 1.77 2.82
N THR A 69 -11.62 1.00 3.68
CA THR A 69 -10.45 0.20 3.28
C THR A 69 -10.78 -0.86 2.24
N ALA A 70 -11.97 -1.45 2.27
CA ALA A 70 -12.39 -2.41 1.24
C ALA A 70 -12.50 -1.74 -0.15
N PHE A 71 -13.13 -0.56 -0.23
CA PHE A 71 -13.26 0.18 -1.49
C PHE A 71 -11.91 0.65 -2.01
N LEU A 72 -11.10 1.26 -1.14
CA LEU A 72 -9.75 1.72 -1.48
C LEU A 72 -8.87 0.56 -1.94
N GLY A 73 -8.94 -0.58 -1.26
CA GLY A 73 -8.20 -1.79 -1.64
C GLY A 73 -8.65 -2.35 -2.98
N ARG A 74 -9.96 -2.33 -3.27
CA ARG A 74 -10.47 -2.72 -4.59
C ARG A 74 -9.94 -1.81 -5.70
N ALA A 75 -9.92 -0.50 -5.48
CA ALA A 75 -9.33 0.45 -6.42
C ALA A 75 -7.81 0.24 -6.56
N ALA A 76 -7.09 -0.06 -5.47
CA ALA A 76 -5.65 -0.29 -5.45
C ALA A 76 -5.23 -1.66 -6.02
N GLY A 77 -6.15 -2.63 -6.03
CA GLY A 77 -5.87 -4.02 -6.42
C GLY A 77 -5.03 -4.78 -5.39
N THR A 78 -4.85 -4.19 -4.22
CA THR A 78 -4.11 -4.71 -3.07
C THR A 78 -4.90 -4.39 -1.80
N MET A 79 -4.65 -5.09 -0.71
CA MET A 79 -5.36 -4.80 0.55
C MET A 79 -4.96 -3.42 1.08
N ALA A 80 -5.94 -2.55 1.33
CA ALA A 80 -5.72 -1.31 2.05
C ALA A 80 -5.70 -1.55 3.57
N VAL A 81 -5.09 -0.63 4.31
CA VAL A 81 -4.93 -0.74 5.78
C VAL A 81 -5.56 0.44 6.51
N ASN A 82 -5.90 0.24 7.79
CA ASN A 82 -6.27 1.33 8.68
C ASN A 82 -5.03 1.90 9.38
N LEU A 83 -4.97 3.23 9.44
CA LEU A 83 -3.99 4.00 10.21
C LEU A 83 -4.77 4.85 11.21
N ASP A 84 -4.97 4.36 12.42
CA ASP A 84 -5.80 5.01 13.43
C ASP A 84 -4.96 5.56 14.59
N PRO A 85 -4.65 6.87 14.61
CA PRO A 85 -3.89 7.48 15.70
C PRO A 85 -4.60 7.48 17.05
N TRP A 86 -5.91 7.23 17.10
CA TRP A 86 -6.64 7.12 18.37
C TRP A 86 -6.42 5.77 19.04
N SER A 87 -6.30 4.69 18.27
CA SER A 87 -6.13 3.32 18.78
C SER A 87 -4.71 2.77 18.65
N MET A 88 -3.83 3.44 17.90
CA MET A 88 -2.47 2.98 17.62
C MET A 88 -1.43 3.98 18.11
N ASP A 89 -0.40 3.47 18.80
CA ASP A 89 0.79 4.26 19.07
C ASP A 89 1.58 4.59 17.79
N ARG A 90 2.50 5.56 17.89
CA ARG A 90 3.31 6.04 16.76
C ARG A 90 4.16 4.92 16.13
N HIS A 91 4.68 3.99 16.91
CA HIS A 91 5.50 2.88 16.39
C HIS A 91 4.65 1.89 15.60
N ARG A 92 3.44 1.60 16.06
CA ARG A 92 2.47 0.76 15.36
C ARG A 92 2.02 1.40 14.06
N LEU A 93 1.66 2.68 14.07
CA LEU A 93 1.33 3.43 12.85
C LEU A 93 2.45 3.38 11.82
N ALA A 94 3.68 3.74 12.23
CA ALA A 94 4.83 3.74 11.36
C ALA A 94 5.10 2.34 10.77
N ARG A 95 5.06 1.30 11.60
CA ARG A 95 5.27 -0.08 11.16
C ARG A 95 4.23 -0.54 10.14
N ILE A 96 2.95 -0.23 10.36
CA ILE A 96 1.87 -0.60 9.42
C ILE A 96 2.05 0.17 8.11
N ALA A 97 2.28 1.48 8.18
CA ALA A 97 2.49 2.32 6.99
C ALA A 97 3.71 1.86 6.17
N THR A 98 4.85 1.63 6.82
CA THR A 98 6.07 1.14 6.16
C THR A 98 5.86 -0.24 5.52
N ARG A 99 5.19 -1.16 6.23
CA ARG A 99 4.93 -2.49 5.70
C ARG A 99 3.97 -2.45 4.51
N ALA A 100 2.90 -1.66 4.59
CA ALA A 100 1.95 -1.49 3.50
C ALA A 100 2.62 -0.88 2.27
N ALA A 101 3.45 0.14 2.46
CA ALA A 101 4.13 0.85 1.39
C ALA A 101 5.28 0.05 0.75
N SER A 102 5.82 -0.96 1.43
CA SER A 102 6.89 -1.81 0.91
C SER A 102 6.49 -2.43 -0.44
N GLY A 103 7.36 -2.29 -1.45
CA GLY A 103 7.11 -2.80 -2.81
C GLY A 103 6.15 -1.96 -3.66
N HIS A 104 5.68 -0.82 -3.15
CA HIS A 104 4.80 0.12 -3.86
C HIS A 104 5.50 1.46 -4.12
N ASP A 105 5.05 2.18 -5.14
CA ASP A 105 5.61 3.48 -5.53
C ASP A 105 4.94 4.64 -4.77
N LEU A 106 3.71 4.43 -4.31
CA LEU A 106 2.90 5.41 -3.60
C LEU A 106 2.01 4.75 -2.53
N LEU A 107 2.06 5.29 -1.31
CA LEU A 107 1.04 5.10 -0.30
C LEU A 107 0.08 6.30 -0.32
N LEU A 108 -1.17 6.08 -0.73
CA LEU A 108 -2.23 7.07 -0.67
C LEU A 108 -3.04 6.89 0.61
N VAL A 109 -3.11 7.92 1.44
CA VAL A 109 -3.82 7.92 2.71
C VAL A 109 -5.07 8.80 2.61
N GLU A 110 -6.26 8.20 2.72
CA GLU A 110 -7.51 8.95 2.82
C GLU A 110 -7.73 9.39 4.27
N GLY A 111 -7.89 10.69 4.49
CA GLY A 111 -8.21 11.31 5.78
C GLY A 111 -9.69 11.13 6.18
N VAL A 112 -9.97 11.05 7.49
CA VAL A 112 -11.34 11.09 8.04
C VAL A 112 -11.94 12.50 7.99
N MET A 113 -11.12 13.54 8.19
CA MET A 113 -11.55 14.95 8.25
C MET A 113 -10.55 15.87 7.50
N GLY A 114 -10.48 17.15 7.88
CA GLY A 114 -9.53 18.13 7.34
C GLY A 114 -8.09 17.90 7.80
N LEU A 115 -7.15 18.67 7.22
CA LEU A 115 -5.73 18.64 7.57
C LEU A 115 -5.47 19.67 8.68
N PHE A 116 -5.62 19.28 9.94
CA PHE A 116 -5.42 20.17 11.10
C PHE A 116 -4.84 19.41 12.29
#